data_AF-A0A0Q8XPF6-F1
#
_entry.id   AF-A0A0Q8XPF6-F1
#
_cell.length_a   1.000
_cell.length_b   1.000
_cell.length_c   1.000
_cell.angle_alpha   90.00
_cell.angle_beta   90.00
_cell.angle_gamma   90.00
#
_symmetry.space_group_name_H-M   'P 1'
#
loop_
_entity.id
_entity.type
_entity.pdbx_description
1 polymer ?
#
loop_
_entity_poly.entity_id
_entity_poly.type
_entity_poly.pdbx_seq_one_letter_code
_entity_poly.pdbx_strand_id
1 'polypeptide(L)'
;MSGVFERFAQSVAAWAGRPISFAVAFLIVVGWGISGPLFAWSDTWQLVINTGTTIVTFLMVFLIQNAQNRDAAAIQAKLDELIRALDTGRNEFIGIEHLGEKELIAIRDKLERDSGREMPERHEGMGRVLLRRGRRTP
;
A
#
# COMPACT_ATOMS: atom_id res chain seq x y z
N MET A 1 16.16 -23.37 7.56
CA MET A 1 16.60 -22.71 6.31
C MET A 1 15.90 -21.38 6.03
N SER A 2 14.83 -20.98 6.75
CA SER A 2 14.04 -19.76 6.50
C SER A 2 14.69 -18.45 6.98
N GLY A 3 15.37 -18.44 8.13
CA GLY A 3 15.85 -17.20 8.75
C GLY A 3 16.92 -16.42 7.96
N VAL A 4 17.70 -17.07 7.09
CA VAL A 4 18.76 -16.40 6.30
C VAL A 4 18.17 -15.67 5.10
N PHE A 5 17.27 -16.32 4.35
CA PHE A 5 16.56 -15.68 3.24
C PHE A 5 15.69 -14.52 3.74
N GLU A 6 15.00 -14.72 4.87
CA GLU A 6 14.12 -13.70 5.42
C GLU A 6 14.89 -12.47 5.92
N ARG A 7 16.04 -12.66 6.57
CA ARG A 7 16.96 -11.57 6.94
C ARG A 7 17.57 -10.88 5.73
N PHE A 8 17.95 -11.63 4.70
CA PHE A 8 18.46 -11.07 3.45
C PHE A 8 17.39 -10.24 2.74
N ALA A 9 16.19 -10.78 2.55
CA ALA A 9 15.06 -10.09 1.94
C ALA A 9 14.66 -8.84 2.71
N GLN A 10 14.60 -8.89 4.05
CA GLN A 10 14.35 -7.72 4.89
C GLN A 10 15.46 -6.67 4.78
N SER A 11 16.73 -7.08 4.72
CA SER A 11 17.86 -6.16 4.58
C SER A 11 17.86 -5.48 3.20
N VAL A 12 17.61 -6.24 2.14
CA VAL A 12 17.50 -5.72 0.76
C VAL A 12 16.29 -4.79 0.65
N ALA A 13 15.13 -5.15 1.20
CA ALA A 13 13.95 -4.28 1.20
C ALA A 13 14.18 -2.99 2.00
N ALA A 14 14.81 -3.09 3.18
CA ALA A 14 15.14 -1.93 4.01
C ALA A 14 16.15 -1.01 3.31
N TRP A 15 17.13 -1.57 2.59
CA TRP A 15 18.04 -0.78 1.77
C TRP A 15 17.32 -0.15 0.57
N ALA A 16 16.55 -0.91 -0.18
CA ALA A 16 15.84 -0.41 -1.37
C ALA A 16 14.89 0.75 -1.05
N GLY A 17 14.31 0.79 0.16
CA GLY A 17 13.46 1.91 0.61
C GLY A 17 14.20 3.18 1.03
N ARG A 18 15.54 3.20 1.10
CA ARG A 18 16.31 4.38 1.54
C ARG A 18 16.57 5.36 0.38
N PRO A 19 16.45 6.69 0.59
CA PRO A 19 16.76 7.68 -0.43
C PRO A 19 18.19 7.57 -1.02
N ILE A 20 19.16 7.14 -0.20
CA ILE A 20 20.55 6.94 -0.63
C ILE A 20 20.65 5.81 -1.67
N SER A 21 19.83 4.78 -1.58
CA SER A 21 19.84 3.66 -2.53
C SER A 21 19.35 4.08 -3.92
N PHE A 22 18.40 5.02 -3.98
CA PHE A 22 18.00 5.64 -5.25
C PHE A 22 19.16 6.43 -5.86
N ALA A 23 19.87 7.24 -5.07
CA ALA A 23 21.03 7.99 -5.57
C ALA A 23 22.13 7.06 -6.10
N VAL A 24 22.43 5.95 -5.40
CA VAL A 24 23.39 4.94 -5.85
C VAL A 24 22.93 4.26 -7.14
N ALA A 25 21.67 3.82 -7.20
CA ALA A 25 21.10 3.20 -8.41
C ALA A 25 21.14 4.16 -9.61
N PHE A 26 20.82 5.43 -9.40
CA PHE A 26 20.89 6.47 -10.41
C PHE A 26 22.33 6.65 -10.93
N LEU A 27 23.32 6.73 -10.03
CA LEU A 27 24.73 6.83 -10.41
C LEU A 27 25.21 5.61 -11.21
N ILE A 28 24.73 4.40 -10.87
CA ILE A 28 25.03 3.19 -11.64
C ILE A 28 24.47 3.30 -13.07
N VAL A 29 23.21 3.74 -13.22
CA VAL A 29 22.58 3.93 -14.54
C VAL A 29 23.32 5.00 -15.36
N VAL A 30 23.70 6.12 -14.74
CA VAL A 30 24.49 7.18 -15.40
C VAL A 30 25.87 6.64 -15.82
N GLY A 31 26.56 5.93 -14.93
CA GLY A 31 27.84 5.29 -15.23
C GLY A 31 27.75 4.27 -16.37
N TRP A 32 26.66 3.51 -16.42
CA TRP A 32 26.37 2.62 -17.54
C TRP A 32 26.15 3.41 -18.85
N GLY A 33 25.40 4.51 -18.80
CA GLY A 33 25.20 5.40 -19.94
C GLY A 33 26.52 5.96 -20.50
N ILE A 34 27.43 6.37 -19.61
CA ILE A 34 28.77 6.86 -19.98
C ILE A 34 29.64 5.78 -20.63
N SER A 35 29.41 4.50 -20.34
CA SER A 35 30.12 3.40 -21.03
C SER A 35 29.60 3.18 -22.46
N GLY A 36 28.40 3.65 -22.81
CA GLY A 36 27.77 3.48 -24.12
C GLY A 36 28.65 3.82 -25.33
N PRO A 37 29.33 4.99 -25.36
CA PRO A 37 30.27 5.34 -26.44
C PRO A 37 31.45 4.38 -26.60
N LEU A 38 31.96 3.78 -25.50
CA LEU A 38 33.05 2.78 -25.57
C LEU A 38 32.60 1.49 -26.26
N PHE A 39 31.32 1.17 -26.17
CA PHE A 39 30.70 0.00 -26.79
C PHE A 39 29.95 0.34 -28.08
N ALA A 40 30.16 1.54 -28.65
CA ALA A 40 29.49 2.03 -29.85
C ALA A 40 27.96 1.87 -29.83
N TRP A 41 27.34 1.97 -28.64
CA TRP A 41 25.91 1.77 -28.44
C TRP A 41 25.39 0.40 -28.95
N SER A 42 26.23 -0.63 -28.89
CA SER A 42 25.95 -1.97 -29.42
C SER A 42 24.69 -2.62 -28.84
N ASP A 43 24.10 -3.54 -29.60
CA ASP A 43 22.96 -4.35 -29.18
C ASP A 43 23.26 -5.13 -27.89
N THR A 44 24.49 -5.64 -27.73
CA THR A 44 24.91 -6.33 -26.50
C THR A 44 24.91 -5.40 -25.29
N TRP A 45 25.38 -4.16 -25.44
CA TRP A 45 25.38 -3.16 -24.37
C TRP A 45 23.95 -2.81 -23.92
N GLN A 46 23.01 -2.67 -24.86
CA GLN A 46 21.59 -2.43 -24.57
C GLN A 46 20.91 -3.67 -23.96
N LEU A 47 21.20 -4.86 -24.49
CA LEU A 47 20.63 -6.12 -24.04
C LEU A 47 20.97 -6.37 -22.57
N VAL A 48 22.21 -6.15 -22.15
CA VAL A 48 22.66 -6.41 -20.77
C VAL A 48 21.86 -5.58 -19.76
N ILE A 49 21.70 -4.27 -20.00
CA ILE A 49 20.95 -3.41 -19.06
C ILE A 49 19.46 -3.72 -19.08
N ASN A 50 18.87 -4.02 -20.24
CA ASN A 50 17.46 -4.34 -20.35
C ASN A 50 17.13 -5.67 -19.68
N THR A 51 17.88 -6.73 -20.01
CA THR A 51 17.70 -8.05 -19.42
C THR A 51 17.99 -8.03 -17.92
N GLY A 52 19.07 -7.36 -17.48
CA GLY A 52 19.40 -7.22 -16.08
C GLY A 52 18.32 -6.51 -15.27
N THR A 53 17.85 -5.36 -15.75
CA THR A 53 16.80 -4.58 -15.08
C THR A 53 15.48 -5.36 -15.03
N THR A 54 15.15 -6.12 -16.08
CA THR A 54 13.95 -6.96 -16.11
C THR A 54 14.01 -8.04 -15.02
N ILE A 55 15.14 -8.75 -14.89
CA ILE A 55 15.32 -9.75 -13.82
C ILE A 55 15.21 -9.10 -12.45
N VAL A 56 15.90 -7.98 -12.22
CA VAL A 56 15.84 -7.24 -10.95
C VAL A 56 14.42 -6.80 -10.64
N THR A 57 13.69 -6.26 -11.62
CA THR A 57 12.30 -5.82 -11.46
C THR A 57 11.39 -7.00 -11.13
N PHE A 58 11.55 -8.14 -11.81
CA PHE A 58 10.78 -9.34 -11.52
C PHE A 58 11.00 -9.82 -10.09
N LEU A 59 12.26 -9.85 -9.62
CA LEU A 59 12.57 -10.16 -8.22
C LEU A 59 12.02 -9.10 -7.26
N MET A 60 12.09 -7.83 -7.63
CA MET A 60 11.59 -6.70 -6.83
C MET A 60 10.09 -6.81 -6.58
N VAL A 61 9.31 -7.29 -7.54
CA VAL A 61 7.86 -7.52 -7.35
C VAL A 61 7.61 -8.47 -6.19
N PHE A 62 8.33 -9.60 -6.11
CA PHE A 62 8.20 -10.53 -4.98
C PHE A 62 8.69 -9.93 -3.66
N LEU A 63 9.77 -9.15 -3.69
CA LEU A 63 10.29 -8.47 -2.49
C LEU A 63 9.29 -7.43 -1.96
N ILE A 64 8.70 -6.63 -2.86
CA ILE A 64 7.66 -5.65 -2.54
C ILE A 64 6.43 -6.37 -2.00
N GLN A 65 5.96 -7.44 -2.65
CA GLN A 65 4.82 -8.22 -2.17
C GLN A 65 5.07 -8.81 -0.77
N ASN A 66 6.27 -9.33 -0.50
CA ASN A 66 6.63 -9.84 0.83
C ASN A 66 6.62 -8.73 1.89
N ALA A 67 7.19 -7.57 1.58
CA ALA A 67 7.18 -6.41 2.48
C ALA A 67 5.73 -5.92 2.72
N GLN A 68 4.95 -5.77 1.65
CA GLN A 68 3.55 -5.34 1.70
C GLN A 68 2.67 -6.33 2.48
N ASN A 69 2.85 -7.64 2.30
CA ASN A 69 2.11 -8.66 3.03
C ASN A 69 2.37 -8.57 4.54
N ARG A 70 3.63 -8.39 4.93
CA ARG A 70 4.01 -8.22 6.34
C ARG A 70 3.45 -6.92 6.93
N ASP A 71 3.51 -5.82 6.17
CA ASP A 71 3.00 -4.53 6.63
C ASP A 71 1.47 -4.54 6.75
N ALA A 72 0.76 -5.23 5.85
CA ALA A 72 -0.69 -5.44 5.92
C ALA A 72 -1.09 -6.21 7.19
N ALA A 73 -0.41 -7.32 7.50
CA ALA A 73 -0.64 -8.09 8.73
C ALA A 73 -0.39 -7.24 10.00
N ALA A 74 0.65 -6.40 9.99
CA ALA A 74 0.94 -5.51 11.11
C ALA A 74 -0.14 -4.43 11.30
N ILE A 75 -0.74 -3.93 10.20
CA ILE A 75 -1.87 -3.00 10.26
C ILE A 75 -3.10 -3.68 10.84
N GLN A 76 -3.43 -4.90 10.39
CA GLN A 76 -4.56 -5.69 10.91
C GLN A 76 -4.43 -5.91 12.43
N ALA A 77 -3.26 -6.38 12.89
CA ALA A 77 -3.03 -6.59 14.32
C ALA A 77 -3.18 -5.31 15.17
N LYS A 78 -2.78 -4.15 14.63
CA LYS A 78 -2.98 -2.85 15.31
C LYS A 78 -4.44 -2.44 15.35
N LEU A 79 -5.20 -2.68 14.28
CA LEU A 79 -6.65 -2.42 14.23
C LEU A 79 -7.39 -3.32 15.21
N ASP A 80 -7.04 -4.60 15.27
CA ASP A 80 -7.61 -5.56 16.21
C ASP A 80 -7.39 -5.14 17.66
N GLU A 81 -6.17 -4.66 17.99
CA GLU A 81 -5.89 -4.13 19.33
C GLU A 81 -6.73 -2.88 19.65
N LEU A 82 -6.90 -1.98 18.67
CA LEU A 82 -7.74 -0.79 18.84
C LEU A 82 -9.22 -1.13 19.05
N ILE A 83 -9.75 -2.12 18.31
CA ILE A 83 -11.13 -2.61 18.48
C ILE A 83 -11.28 -3.22 19.87
N ARG A 84 -10.32 -4.06 20.29
CA ARG A 84 -10.32 -4.71 21.60
C ARG A 84 -10.25 -3.71 22.76
N ALA A 85 -9.52 -2.62 22.59
CA ALA A 85 -9.32 -1.60 23.63
C ALA A 85 -10.49 -0.61 23.76
N LEU A 86 -11.44 -0.59 22.81
CA LEU A 86 -12.58 0.31 22.83
C LEU A 86 -13.80 -0.35 23.51
N ASP A 87 -14.36 0.29 24.55
CA ASP A 87 -15.53 -0.23 25.28
C ASP A 87 -16.77 -0.47 24.41
N THR A 88 -16.90 0.27 23.29
CA THR A 88 -17.97 0.11 22.30
C THR A 88 -17.54 -0.68 21.06
N GLY A 89 -16.35 -1.27 21.07
CA GLY A 89 -15.79 -2.03 19.96
C GLY A 89 -16.54 -3.35 19.75
N ARG A 90 -16.85 -3.67 18.49
CA ARG A 90 -17.46 -4.96 18.13
C ARG A 90 -16.34 -5.99 17.94
N ASN A 91 -15.98 -6.72 18.99
CA ASN A 91 -14.92 -7.75 18.94
C ASN A 91 -15.14 -8.84 17.90
N GLU A 92 -16.37 -9.03 17.38
CA GLU A 92 -16.66 -9.92 16.25
C GLU A 92 -15.96 -9.50 14.93
N PHE A 93 -15.42 -8.27 14.85
CA PHE A 93 -14.65 -7.78 13.70
C PHE A 93 -13.15 -8.08 13.79
N ILE A 94 -12.66 -8.59 14.92
CA ILE A 94 -11.26 -8.96 15.09
C ILE A 94 -10.97 -10.22 14.25
N GLY A 95 -9.95 -10.16 13.41
CA GLY A 95 -9.51 -11.29 12.59
C GLY A 95 -10.42 -11.67 11.42
N ILE A 96 -11.34 -10.79 10.99
CA ILE A 96 -12.26 -11.06 9.87
C ILE A 96 -11.55 -11.35 8.55
N GLU A 97 -10.31 -10.88 8.36
CA GLU A 97 -9.51 -11.13 7.16
C GLU A 97 -9.21 -12.61 6.90
N HIS A 98 -9.41 -13.48 7.90
CA HIS A 98 -9.25 -14.93 7.77
C HIS A 98 -10.54 -15.63 7.29
N LEU A 99 -11.66 -14.92 7.22
CA LEU A 99 -12.94 -15.47 6.79
C LEU A 99 -12.98 -15.66 5.27
N GLY A 100 -13.81 -16.60 4.83
CA GLY A 100 -14.05 -16.79 3.40
C GLY A 100 -14.75 -15.57 2.78
N GLU A 101 -14.56 -15.36 1.47
CA GLU A 101 -15.13 -14.21 0.75
C GLU A 101 -16.64 -14.05 0.98
N LYS A 102 -17.40 -15.16 0.96
CA LYS A 102 -18.85 -15.15 1.19
C LYS A 102 -19.23 -14.68 2.60
N GLU A 103 -18.45 -15.06 3.59
CA GLU A 103 -18.67 -14.67 4.99
C GLU A 103 -18.32 -13.19 5.19
N LEU A 104 -17.23 -12.74 4.57
CA LEU A 104 -16.82 -11.34 4.57
C LEU A 104 -17.89 -10.42 3.96
N ILE A 105 -18.46 -10.83 2.82
CA ILE A 105 -19.56 -10.12 2.16
C ILE A 105 -20.80 -10.10 3.07
N ALA A 106 -21.15 -11.23 3.71
CA ALA A 106 -22.30 -11.28 4.59
C ALA A 106 -22.16 -10.34 5.81
N ILE A 107 -20.96 -10.24 6.38
CA ILE A 107 -20.66 -9.29 7.47
C ILE A 107 -20.75 -7.85 6.97
N ARG A 108 -20.17 -7.54 5.80
CA ARG A 108 -20.25 -6.21 5.17
C ARG A 108 -21.70 -5.79 4.93
N ASP A 109 -22.50 -6.67 4.34
CA ASP A 109 -23.91 -6.41 4.03
C ASP A 109 -24.76 -6.23 5.30
N LYS A 110 -24.42 -6.93 6.38
CA LYS A 110 -25.06 -6.74 7.69
C LYS A 110 -24.69 -5.38 8.27
N LEU A 111 -23.41 -5.00 8.23
CA LEU A 111 -22.94 -3.69 8.69
C LEU A 111 -23.58 -2.53 7.92
N GLU A 112 -23.67 -2.63 6.60
CA GLU A 112 -24.32 -1.62 5.75
C GLU A 112 -25.82 -1.47 6.10
N ARG A 113 -26.49 -2.58 6.40
CA ARG A 113 -27.90 -2.59 6.84
C ARG A 113 -28.08 -1.97 8.23
N ASP A 114 -27.21 -2.30 9.17
CA ASP A 114 -27.25 -1.76 10.53
C ASP A 114 -26.93 -0.24 10.52
N SER A 115 -25.90 0.17 9.78
CA SER A 115 -25.49 1.58 9.64
C SER A 115 -26.49 2.40 8.83
N GLY A 116 -27.14 1.80 7.84
CA GLY A 116 -28.22 2.44 7.06
C GLY A 116 -29.51 2.66 7.87
N ARG A 117 -29.67 1.98 9.02
CA ARG A 117 -30.74 2.26 9.99
C ARG A 117 -30.35 3.33 11.02
N GLU A 118 -29.05 3.58 11.21
CA GLU A 118 -28.49 4.62 12.07
C GLU A 118 -28.12 5.91 11.30
N MET A 119 -28.93 6.33 10.32
CA MET A 119 -28.94 7.73 9.88
C MET A 119 -30.05 8.50 10.61
N PRO A 120 -29.85 9.02 11.85
CA PRO A 120 -30.66 10.12 12.33
C PRO A 120 -30.18 11.40 11.60
N GLU A 121 -31.07 11.95 10.79
CA GLU A 121 -31.09 13.34 10.31
C GLU A 121 -29.83 14.19 10.54
N ARG A 122 -28.90 14.27 9.58
CA ARG A 122 -28.02 15.45 9.49
C ARG A 122 -27.56 15.72 8.08
N HIS A 123 -28.42 16.28 7.24
CA HIS A 123 -27.99 17.26 6.22
C HIS A 123 -29.10 18.29 5.86
N GLU A 124 -30.03 18.62 6.77
CA GLU A 124 -30.88 19.82 6.62
C GLU A 124 -30.20 21.13 7.07
N GLY A 125 -28.95 21.08 7.54
CA GLY A 125 -28.21 22.26 8.01
C GLY A 125 -27.55 23.09 6.90
N MET A 126 -27.19 22.50 5.76
CA MET A 126 -26.47 23.22 4.69
C MET A 126 -27.41 23.98 3.73
N GLY A 127 -28.65 23.53 3.56
CA GLY A 127 -29.65 24.22 2.73
C GLY A 127 -30.07 25.58 3.30
N ARG A 128 -30.19 25.70 4.64
CA ARG A 128 -30.58 26.97 5.29
C ARG A 128 -29.48 28.03 5.27
N VAL A 129 -28.21 27.63 5.25
CA VAL A 129 -27.07 28.56 5.18
C VAL A 129 -26.89 29.12 3.76
N LEU A 130 -27.16 28.32 2.73
CA LEU A 130 -27.11 28.76 1.33
C LEU A 130 -28.33 29.61 0.95
N LEU A 131 -29.53 29.28 1.45
CA LEU A 131 -30.74 30.08 1.19
C LEU A 131 -30.79 31.43 1.95
N ARG A 132 -30.06 31.57 3.06
CA ARG A 132 -29.95 32.85 3.78
C ARG A 132 -28.96 33.82 3.13
N ARG A 133 -28.03 33.34 2.31
CA ARG A 133 -27.02 34.16 1.61
C ARG A 133 -27.47 34.70 0.26
N GLY A 134 -28.55 34.17 -0.33
CA GLY A 134 -29.13 34.64 -1.59
C GLY A 134 -30.22 35.70 -1.48
N ARG A 135 -30.57 36.16 -0.26
CA ARG A 135 -31.69 37.10 -0.04
C ARG A 135 -31.29 38.40 0.67
N ARG A 136 -30.04 38.83 0.53
CA ARG A 136 -29.59 40.17 0.91
C ARG A 136 -28.76 40.79 -0.21
N THR A 137 -29.39 41.78 -0.85
CA THR A 137 -28.88 43.06 -1.38
C THR A 137 -29.19 43.26 -2.87
N PRO A 138 -29.42 44.50 -3.30
CA PRO A 138 -30.67 45.26 -3.28
C PRO A 138 -31.39 45.25 -4.64
#